data_AF-A0A7L4TNT3-F1
#
_entry.id   AF-A0A7L4TNT3-F1
#
_cell.length_a   1.000
_cell.length_b   1.000
_cell.length_c   1.000
_cell.angle_alpha   90.00
_cell.angle_beta   90.00
_cell.angle_gamma   90.00
#
_symmetry.space_group_name_H-M   'P 1'
#
loop_
_entity.id
_entity.type
_entity.pdbx_description
1 polymer ?
#
loop_
_entity_poly.entity_id
_entity_poly.type
_entity_poly.pdbx_seq_one_letter_code
_entity_poly.pdbx_strand_id
1 'polypeptide(L)'
;MSTVTKPKHIGRNISRIRELKDMKQETLAYALGISQQSISIIENSETVDEQKLREIAKALDVSVEAIKNFSEEAVLNIIGNTYHDNGIVNAGLNYNCNFNPLDKVVELYERLVQSEKDKVEYLEKLLNGK
;
A
#
# COMPACT_ATOMS: atom_id res chain seq x y z
N MET A 1 14.64 -22.58 -10.77
CA MET A 1 15.17 -21.20 -10.62
C MET A 1 15.11 -20.87 -9.14
N SER A 2 16.18 -21.10 -8.40
CA SER A 2 16.25 -20.82 -6.96
C SER A 2 16.38 -19.32 -6.78
N THR A 3 15.32 -18.64 -6.32
CA THR A 3 15.40 -17.24 -5.90
C THR A 3 16.17 -17.19 -4.60
N VAL A 4 17.50 -17.13 -4.71
CA VAL A 4 18.37 -16.82 -3.58
C VAL A 4 17.90 -15.46 -3.07
N THR A 5 17.18 -15.45 -1.96
CA THR A 5 16.76 -14.24 -1.24
C THR A 5 18.03 -13.53 -0.82
N LYS A 6 18.48 -12.59 -1.65
CA LYS A 6 19.66 -11.77 -1.38
C LYS A 6 19.48 -11.15 0.01
N PRO A 7 20.46 -11.24 0.92
CA PRO A 7 20.32 -10.70 2.25
C PRO A 7 19.92 -9.21 2.15
N LYS A 8 18.85 -8.85 2.85
CA LYS A 8 18.28 -7.50 2.77
C LYS A 8 19.24 -6.53 3.44
N HIS A 9 19.80 -5.61 2.67
CA HIS A 9 20.74 -4.62 3.17
C HIS A 9 19.98 -3.47 3.85
N ILE A 10 19.88 -3.51 5.19
CA ILE A 10 19.05 -2.58 5.98
C ILE A 10 19.47 -1.12 5.79
N GLY A 11 20.77 -0.84 5.72
CA GLY A 11 21.26 0.52 5.47
C GLY A 11 20.79 1.10 4.13
N ARG A 12 20.66 0.26 3.09
CA ARG A 12 20.25 0.70 1.75
C ARG A 12 18.76 0.98 1.72
N ASN A 13 17.98 0.20 2.46
CA ASN A 13 16.56 0.47 2.69
C ASN A 13 16.35 1.81 3.41
N ILE A 14 17.15 2.10 4.45
CA ILE A 14 17.12 3.38 5.17
C ILE A 14 17.42 4.54 4.20
N SER A 15 18.48 4.42 3.40
CA SER A 15 18.86 5.43 2.41
C SER A 15 17.74 5.70 1.41
N ARG A 16 17.09 4.65 0.91
CA ARG A 16 15.99 4.77 -0.06
C ARG A 16 14.73 5.38 0.54
N ILE A 17 14.35 4.97 1.76
CA ILE A 17 13.20 5.56 2.48
C ILE A 17 13.47 7.04 2.77
N ARG A 18 14.70 7.38 3.14
CA ARG A 18 15.12 8.77 3.37
C ARG A 18 14.95 9.62 2.11
N GLU A 19 15.38 9.12 0.95
CA GLU A 19 15.18 9.80 -0.34
C GLU A 19 13.69 9.96 -0.69
N LEU A 20 12.87 8.93 -0.45
CA LEU A 20 11.42 9.00 -0.67
C LEU A 20 10.72 10.01 0.24
N LYS A 21 11.27 10.28 1.42
CA LYS A 21 10.81 11.31 2.36
C LYS A 21 11.41 12.70 2.07
N ASP A 22 12.14 12.85 0.96
CA ASP A 22 12.84 14.09 0.56
C ASP A 22 13.75 14.66 1.68
N MET A 23 14.41 13.76 2.42
CA MET A 23 15.23 14.12 3.57
C MET A 23 16.74 14.02 3.24
N LYS A 24 17.50 15.06 3.57
CA LYS A 24 18.97 15.04 3.42
C LYS A 24 19.62 14.22 4.54
N GLN A 25 20.79 13.64 4.27
CA GLN A 25 21.57 12.93 5.29
C GLN A 25 21.88 13.82 6.51
N GLU A 26 22.18 15.11 6.28
CA GLU A 26 22.43 16.09 7.34
C GLU A 26 21.19 16.29 8.24
N THR A 27 20.00 16.35 7.65
CA THR A 27 18.74 16.50 8.40
C THR A 27 18.47 15.29 9.28
N LEU A 28 18.68 14.08 8.73
CA LEU A 28 18.52 12.84 9.51
C LEU A 28 19.56 12.73 10.63
N ALA A 29 20.81 13.13 10.35
CA ALA A 29 21.89 13.17 11.32
C ALA A 29 21.55 14.12 12.48
N TYR A 30 21.05 15.31 12.16
CA TYR A 30 20.59 16.30 13.13
C TYR A 30 19.45 15.76 14.00
N ALA A 31 18.45 15.10 13.40
CA ALA A 31 17.33 14.50 14.11
C ALA A 31 17.76 13.39 15.09
N LEU A 32 18.86 12.68 14.78
CA LEU A 32 19.41 11.60 15.60
C LEU A 32 20.52 12.08 16.55
N GLY A 33 20.91 13.35 16.48
CA GLY A 33 22.01 13.90 17.30
C GLY A 33 23.37 13.29 16.98
N ILE A 34 23.57 12.80 15.76
CA ILE A 34 24.84 12.19 15.32
C ILE A 34 25.44 12.96 14.13
N SER A 35 26.65 12.60 13.72
CA SER A 35 27.29 13.25 12.57
C SER A 35 26.75 12.70 11.24
N GLN A 36 26.83 13.51 10.17
CA GLN A 36 26.43 13.09 8.83
C GLN A 36 27.28 11.90 8.34
N GLN A 37 28.55 11.82 8.75
CA GLN A 37 29.42 10.67 8.46
C GLN A 37 28.88 9.39 9.11
N SER A 38 28.36 9.47 10.35
CA SER A 38 27.74 8.32 11.01
C SER A 38 26.50 7.81 10.26
N ILE A 39 25.68 8.70 9.71
CA ILE A 39 24.55 8.30 8.85
C ILE A 39 25.03 7.61 7.58
N SER A 40 26.05 8.16 6.91
CA SER A 40 26.62 7.52 5.72
C SER A 40 27.15 6.11 6.03
N ILE A 41 27.79 5.90 7.18
CA ILE A 41 28.24 4.57 7.62
C ILE A 41 27.05 3.64 7.85
N ILE A 42 25.99 4.12 8.51
CA ILE A 42 24.78 3.33 8.76
C ILE A 42 24.09 2.94 7.45
N GLU A 43 23.98 3.85 6.48
CA GLU A 43 23.37 3.59 5.17
C GLU A 43 24.17 2.57 4.34
N ASN A 44 25.49 2.53 4.53
CA ASN A 44 26.37 1.54 3.89
C ASN A 44 26.50 0.23 4.68
N SER A 45 25.84 0.10 5.83
CA SER A 45 25.88 -1.12 6.64
C SER A 45 24.77 -2.10 6.25
N GLU A 46 25.13 -3.37 6.09
CA GLU A 46 24.16 -4.44 5.78
C GLU A 46 23.19 -4.67 6.95
N THR A 47 23.68 -4.53 8.18
CA THR A 47 22.91 -4.68 9.41
C THR A 47 22.97 -3.42 10.28
N VAL A 48 21.89 -3.14 10.99
CA VAL A 48 21.78 -2.01 11.91
C VAL A 48 21.22 -2.54 13.22
N ASP A 49 21.82 -2.10 14.34
CA ASP A 49 21.33 -2.48 15.66
C ASP A 49 19.87 -2.07 15.86
N GLU A 50 19.09 -2.92 16.52
CA GLU A 50 17.65 -2.79 16.63
C GLU A 50 17.24 -1.49 17.36
N GLN A 51 18.04 -1.05 18.33
CA GLN A 51 17.80 0.23 19.03
C GLN A 51 17.98 1.42 18.09
N LYS A 52 19.08 1.46 17.33
CA LYS A 52 19.32 2.50 16.33
C LYS A 52 18.28 2.48 15.22
N LEU A 53 17.87 1.30 14.80
CA LEU A 53 16.83 1.14 13.78
C LEU A 53 15.49 1.74 14.23
N ARG A 54 15.12 1.58 15.51
CA ARG A 54 13.93 2.23 16.09
C ARG A 54 14.03 3.75 16.09
N GLU A 55 15.19 4.29 16.43
CA GLU A 55 15.43 5.75 16.43
C GLU A 55 15.34 6.31 15.01
N ILE A 56 15.96 5.64 14.04
CA ILE A 56 15.89 6.00 12.61
C ILE A 56 14.46 5.92 12.08
N ALA A 57 13.73 4.85 12.42
CA ALA A 57 12.33 4.69 12.01
C ALA A 57 11.45 5.83 12.55
N LYS A 58 11.67 6.22 13.82
CA LYS A 58 10.99 7.37 14.42
C LYS A 58 11.35 8.69 13.73
N ALA A 59 12.62 8.91 13.40
CA ALA A 59 13.08 10.13 12.73
C ALA A 59 12.54 10.23 11.28
N LEU A 60 12.37 9.11 10.59
CA LEU A 60 11.80 9.03 9.24
C LEU A 60 10.27 8.95 9.21
N ASP A 61 9.63 8.88 10.39
CA ASP A 61 8.19 8.69 10.55
C ASP A 61 7.67 7.47 9.76
N VAL A 62 8.27 6.31 10.05
CA VAL A 62 7.93 5.00 9.50
C VAL A 62 8.01 3.93 10.58
N SER A 63 7.42 2.76 10.35
CA SER A 63 7.60 1.62 11.25
C SER A 63 8.95 0.93 11.00
N VAL A 64 9.49 0.27 12.03
CA VAL A 64 10.70 -0.56 11.91
C VAL A 64 10.50 -1.68 10.89
N GLU A 65 9.31 -2.29 10.91
CA GLU A 65 8.89 -3.30 9.93
C GLU A 65 8.94 -2.77 8.50
N ALA A 66 8.55 -1.51 8.27
CA ALA A 66 8.62 -0.91 6.93
C ALA A 66 10.07 -0.83 6.42
N ILE A 67 11.05 -0.55 7.28
CA ILE A 67 12.47 -0.53 6.90
C ILE A 67 12.99 -1.95 6.61
N LYS A 68 12.63 -2.93 7.46
CA LYS A 68 13.05 -4.33 7.30
C LYS A 68 12.44 -4.99 6.06
N ASN A 69 11.18 -4.66 5.76
CA ASN A 69 10.42 -5.23 4.67
C ASN A 69 10.44 -4.38 3.39
N PHE A 70 11.14 -3.25 3.40
CA PHE A 70 11.28 -2.39 2.24
C PHE A 70 11.83 -3.19 1.04
N SER A 71 11.11 -3.06 -0.07
CA SER A 71 11.50 -3.59 -1.38
C SER A 71 11.17 -2.54 -2.42
N GLU A 72 12.17 -2.14 -3.19
CA GLU A 72 12.01 -1.15 -4.25
C GLU A 72 11.03 -1.63 -5.33
N GLU A 73 11.02 -2.93 -5.62
CA GLU A 73 10.04 -3.54 -6.53
C GLU A 73 8.61 -3.47 -5.98
N ALA A 74 8.42 -3.62 -4.67
CA ALA A 74 7.10 -3.47 -4.06
C ALA A 74 6.61 -2.02 -4.13
N VAL A 75 7.50 -1.06 -3.90
CA VAL A 75 7.18 0.37 -4.01
C VAL A 75 6.90 0.76 -5.46
N LEU A 76 7.71 0.30 -6.41
CA LEU A 76 7.51 0.55 -7.84
C LEU A 76 6.25 -0.11 -8.38
N ASN A 77 5.88 -1.30 -7.91
CA ASN A 77 4.60 -1.92 -8.24
C ASN A 77 3.42 -1.10 -7.68
N ILE A 78 3.51 -0.61 -6.45
CA ILE A 78 2.46 0.25 -5.86
C ILE A 78 2.35 1.57 -6.64
N ILE A 79 3.48 2.24 -6.89
CA ILE A 79 3.55 3.50 -7.65
C ILE A 79 3.04 3.27 -9.08
N GLY A 80 3.59 2.28 -9.80
CA GLY A 80 3.21 1.96 -11.17
C GLY A 80 1.72 1.66 -11.32
N ASN A 81 1.13 0.90 -10.40
CA ASN A 81 -0.30 0.61 -10.39
C ASN A 81 -1.15 1.83 -9.99
N THR A 82 -0.63 2.75 -9.17
CA THR A 82 -1.33 3.99 -8.78
C THR A 82 -1.36 5.02 -9.92
N TYR A 83 -0.33 5.06 -10.78
CA TYR A 83 -0.25 6.01 -11.89
C TYR A 83 -0.91 5.50 -13.19
N HIS A 84 -1.01 4.17 -13.38
CA HIS A 84 -1.66 3.60 -14.58
C HIS A 84 -3.14 3.33 -14.40
N ASP A 85 -3.64 3.23 -13.18
CA ASP A 85 -5.04 2.96 -12.93
C ASP A 85 -5.54 3.87 -11.80
N ASN A 86 -6.60 4.63 -12.03
CA ASN A 86 -7.37 5.30 -10.97
C ASN A 86 -8.11 4.27 -10.07
N GLY A 87 -7.63 3.02 -10.03
CA GLY A 87 -8.13 1.92 -9.23
C GLY A 87 -7.39 1.86 -7.90
N ILE A 88 -7.88 2.63 -6.94
CA ILE A 88 -7.85 2.39 -5.49
C ILE A 88 -6.89 1.24 -5.09
N VAL A 89 -5.61 1.56 -4.89
CA VAL A 89 -4.68 0.63 -4.25
C VAL A 89 -4.97 0.69 -2.76
N ASN A 90 -5.69 -0.34 -2.32
CA ASN A 90 -6.01 -0.71 -0.96
C ASN A 90 -4.74 -0.85 -0.10
N ALA A 91 -4.23 0.27 0.38
CA ALA A 91 -3.13 0.35 1.32
C ALA A 91 -3.47 1.37 2.41
N GLY A 92 -4.24 0.93 3.42
CA GLY A 92 -4.13 1.52 4.76
C GLY A 92 -5.37 2.09 5.42
N LEU A 93 -6.58 2.00 4.86
CA LEU A 93 -7.80 2.45 5.57
C LEU A 93 -8.99 1.51 5.33
N ASN A 94 -9.17 0.57 6.26
CA ASN A 94 -10.46 0.10 6.80
C ASN A 94 -11.72 0.32 5.95
N TYR A 95 -11.86 -0.40 4.84
CA TYR A 95 -13.15 -0.88 4.37
C TYR A 95 -13.06 -2.39 4.21
N ASN A 96 -12.95 -3.08 5.35
CA ASN A 96 -13.26 -4.50 5.43
C ASN A 96 -14.76 -4.67 5.19
N CYS A 97 -15.19 -4.58 3.93
CA CYS A 97 -16.46 -5.15 3.55
C CYS A 97 -16.36 -6.65 3.85
N ASN A 98 -17.10 -7.14 4.85
CA ASN A 98 -17.22 -8.57 5.17
C ASN A 98 -18.03 -9.34 4.09
N PHE A 99 -18.13 -8.76 2.90
CA PHE A 99 -18.85 -9.29 1.76
C PHE A 99 -18.03 -8.95 0.51
N ASN A 100 -18.03 -9.87 -0.45
CA ASN A 100 -17.44 -9.62 -1.76
C ASN A 100 -18.32 -8.58 -2.50
N PRO A 101 -17.79 -7.39 -2.88
CA PRO A 101 -18.57 -6.37 -3.58
C PRO A 101 -19.19 -6.87 -4.88
N LEU A 102 -18.55 -7.82 -5.56
CA LEU A 102 -19.08 -8.41 -6.80
C LEU A 102 -20.40 -9.14 -6.55
N ASP A 103 -20.53 -9.85 -5.43
CA ASP A 103 -21.75 -10.57 -5.07
C ASP A 103 -22.92 -9.58 -4.86
N LYS A 104 -22.64 -8.37 -4.33
CA LYS A 104 -23.66 -7.31 -4.17
C LYS A 104 -24.07 -6.66 -5.48
N VAL A 105 -23.15 -6.57 -6.45
CA VAL A 105 -23.48 -6.10 -7.80
C VAL A 105 -24.39 -7.11 -8.50
N VAL A 106 -24.07 -8.41 -8.40
CA VAL A 106 -24.92 -9.48 -8.95
C VAL A 106 -26.32 -9.46 -8.33
N GLU A 107 -26.41 -9.33 -7.00
CA GLU A 107 -27.71 -9.22 -6.30
C GLU A 107 -28.55 -8.03 -6.78
N LEU A 108 -27.92 -6.87 -7.07
CA LEU A 108 -28.61 -5.71 -7.62
C LEU A 108 -29.15 -5.99 -9.04
N TYR A 109 -28.37 -6.66 -9.89
CA TYR A 109 -28.81 -7.02 -11.24
C TYR A 109 -29.98 -8.01 -11.23
N GLU A 110 -29.95 -9.01 -10.36
CA GLU A 110 -31.06 -9.96 -10.20
C GLU A 110 -32.35 -9.25 -9.80
N ARG A 111 -32.28 -8.32 -8.84
CA ARG A 111 -33.44 -7.50 -8.43
C ARG A 111 -33.93 -6.57 -9.54
N LEU A 112 -33.02 -5.98 -10.31
CA LEU A 112 -33.37 -5.14 -11.45
C LEU A 112 -34.14 -5.95 -12.50
N VAL A 113 -33.63 -7.14 -12.85
CA VAL A 113 -34.29 -8.05 -13.80
C VAL A 113 -35.67 -8.45 -13.31
N GLN A 114 -35.82 -8.73 -12.01
CA GLN A 114 -37.13 -9.06 -11.44
C GLN A 114 -38.08 -7.86 -11.52
N SER A 115 -37.64 -6.65 -11.17
CA SER A 115 -38.46 -5.45 -11.27
C SER A 115 -38.94 -5.16 -12.69
N GLU A 116 -38.11 -5.44 -13.70
CA GLU A 116 -38.51 -5.27 -15.10
C GLU A 116 -39.53 -6.33 -15.53
N LYS A 117 -39.40 -7.59 -15.07
CA LYS A 117 -40.41 -8.63 -15.30
C LYS A 117 -41.76 -8.27 -14.66
N ASP A 118 -41.75 -7.81 -13.42
CA ASP A 118 -42.96 -7.44 -12.68
C ASP A 118 -43.69 -6.25 -13.36
N LYS A 119 -42.92 -5.28 -13.88
CA LYS A 119 -43.49 -4.18 -14.68
C LYS A 119 -44.14 -4.69 -15.96
N VAL A 120 -43.46 -5.58 -16.69
CA VAL A 120 -44.01 -6.15 -17.92
C VAL A 120 -45.30 -6.92 -17.63
N GLU A 121 -45.34 -7.76 -16.60
CA GLU A 121 -46.54 -8.48 -16.19
C GLU A 121 -47.68 -7.54 -15.80
N TYR A 122 -47.38 -6.47 -15.05
CA TYR A 122 -48.37 -5.45 -14.71
C TYR A 122 -48.94 -4.74 -15.95
N LEU A 123 -48.08 -4.40 -16.92
CA LEU A 123 -48.50 -3.80 -18.19
C LEU A 123 -49.34 -4.77 -19.03
N GLU A 124 -48.96 -6.05 -19.09
CA GLU A 124 -49.73 -7.10 -19.76
C GLU A 124 -51.12 -7.28 -19.14
N LYS A 125 -51.23 -7.25 -17.80
CA LYS A 125 -52.52 -7.30 -17.10
C LYS A 125 -53.40 -6.09 -17.42
N LEU A 126 -52.82 -4.89 -17.50
CA LEU A 126 -53.55 -3.67 -17.91
C LEU A 126 -54.02 -3.73 -19.37
N LEU A 127 -53.23 -4.32 -20.26
CA LEU A 127 -53.57 -4.48 -21.68
C LEU A 127 -54.64 -5.56 -21.87
N ASN A 128 -54.58 -6.66 -21.12
CA ASN A 128 -55.53 -7.78 -21.20
C ASN A 128 -56.83 -7.56 -20.40
N GLY A 129 -56.91 -6.48 -19.61
CA GLY A 129 -58.10 -6.06 -18.85
C GLY A 129 -59.02 -5.09 -19.60
N LYS A 130 -58.81 -4.88 -20.90
CA LYS A 130 -59.73 -4.20 -21.83
C LYS A 130 -60.47 -5.22 -22.69
#